data_AF-A0A4R2K833-F1
#
_entry.id   AF-A0A4R2K833-F1
#
_cell.length_a   1.000
_cell.length_b   1.000
_cell.length_c   1.000
_cell.angle_alpha   90.00
_cell.angle_beta   90.00
_cell.angle_gamma   90.00
#
_symmetry.space_group_name_H-M   'P 1'
#
loop_
_entity.id
_entity.type
_entity.pdbx_description
1 polymer ?
#
loop_
_entity_poly.entity_id
_entity_poly.type
_entity_poly.pdbx_seq_one_letter_code
_entity_poly.pdbx_strand_id
1 'polypeptide(L)'
;MKIDILEINNLLDKEIEFAKQVNPQMAMGMAQIKKIINKLNAEKETGNEKQEFELGDTAYMIDEDYKCFESTVFRITLNRKGIYDYDTYDADFGARDIGEWVFKSEQEREMYLRTMFSH
;
A
#
# COMPACT_ATOMS: atom_id res chain seq x y z
N MET A 1 -10.50 -18.23 8.16
CA MET A 1 -9.86 -18.33 9.49
C MET A 1 -9.18 -16.98 9.75
N LYS A 2 -9.69 -16.16 10.67
CA LYS A 2 -9.03 -14.88 11.04
C LYS A 2 -7.99 -15.22 12.10
N ILE A 3 -6.72 -14.94 11.80
CA ILE A 3 -5.64 -15.10 12.75
C ILE A 3 -5.71 -13.92 13.73
N ASP A 4 -5.77 -14.18 15.04
CA ASP A 4 -5.77 -13.15 16.08
C ASP A 4 -4.34 -12.67 16.37
N ILE A 5 -4.03 -11.45 15.95
CA ILE A 5 -2.71 -10.83 16.11
C ILE A 5 -2.35 -10.68 17.61
N LEU A 6 -3.34 -10.50 18.48
CA LEU A 6 -3.12 -10.38 19.92
C LEU A 6 -2.64 -11.71 20.50
N GLU A 7 -3.23 -12.82 20.06
CA GLU A 7 -2.83 -14.17 20.47
C GLU A 7 -1.39 -14.49 20.03
N ILE A 8 -1.02 -14.13 18.79
CA ILE A 8 0.36 -14.28 18.29
C ILE A 8 1.36 -13.46 19.11
N ASN A 9 1.04 -12.20 19.42
CA ASN A 9 1.93 -11.35 20.21
C ASN A 9 2.16 -11.90 21.61
N ASN A 10 1.11 -12.43 22.25
CA ASN A 10 1.21 -13.06 23.57
C ASN A 10 2.06 -14.34 23.55
N LEU A 11 1.98 -15.14 22.48
CA LEU A 11 2.83 -16.32 22.32
C LEU A 11 4.30 -15.94 22.11
N LEU A 12 4.58 -14.95 21.26
CA LEU A 12 5.93 -14.44 21.03
C LEU A 12 6.58 -13.90 22.31
N ASP A 13 5.82 -13.21 23.16
CA ASP A 13 6.34 -12.71 24.44
C ASP A 13 6.76 -13.83 25.40
N LYS A 14 5.97 -14.90 25.47
CA LYS A 14 6.31 -16.07 26.30
C LYS A 14 7.57 -16.77 25.80
N GLU A 15 7.71 -16.95 24.49
CA GLU A 15 8.89 -17.56 23.89
C GLU A 15 10.15 -16.71 24.08
N ILE A 16 10.05 -15.38 23.98
CA ILE A 16 11.17 -14.48 24.25
C ILE A 16 11.59 -14.56 25.72
N GLU A 17 10.64 -14.57 26.67
CA GLU A 17 10.95 -14.72 28.11
C GLU A 17 11.62 -16.06 28.43
N PHE A 18 11.12 -17.16 27.85
CA PHE A 18 11.78 -18.45 27.96
C PHE A 18 13.20 -18.42 27.38
N ALA A 19 13.36 -17.87 26.17
CA ALA A 19 14.64 -17.75 25.49
C ALA A 19 15.66 -16.93 26.31
N LYS A 20 15.23 -15.88 27.04
CA LYS A 20 16.15 -15.09 27.90
C LYS A 20 16.85 -15.96 28.96
N GLN A 21 16.20 -17.02 29.42
CA GLN A 21 16.73 -17.91 30.45
C GLN A 21 17.64 -18.99 29.88
N VAL A 22 17.34 -19.48 28.68
CA VAL A 22 18.05 -20.64 28.09
C VAL A 22 19.08 -20.27 27.02
N ASN A 23 18.85 -19.16 26.29
CA ASN A 23 19.73 -18.67 25.22
C ASN A 23 19.52 -17.15 25.01
N PRO A 24 20.25 -16.30 25.75
CA PRO A 24 20.08 -14.85 25.69
C PRO A 24 20.29 -14.23 24.30
N GLN A 25 21.15 -14.84 23.47
CA GLN A 25 21.42 -14.34 22.12
C GLN A 25 20.25 -14.63 21.16
N MET A 26 19.61 -15.80 21.31
CA MET A 26 18.36 -16.12 20.62
C MET A 26 17.22 -15.20 21.06
N ALA A 27 17.12 -14.91 22.36
CA ALA A 27 16.13 -13.97 22.88
C ALA A 27 16.26 -12.56 22.30
N MET A 28 17.50 -12.06 22.18
CA MET A 28 17.76 -10.79 21.50
C MET A 28 17.34 -10.82 20.04
N GLY A 29 17.68 -11.89 19.30
CA GLY A 29 17.25 -12.05 17.91
C GLY A 29 15.73 -12.05 17.76
N MET A 30 15.02 -12.78 18.63
CA MET A 30 13.55 -12.83 18.63
C MET A 30 12.92 -11.48 18.98
N ALA A 31 13.49 -10.72 19.93
CA ALA A 31 13.02 -9.38 20.25
C ALA A 31 13.18 -8.40 19.07
N GLN A 32 14.28 -8.52 18.31
CA GLN A 32 14.48 -7.74 17.08
C GLN A 32 13.45 -8.10 16.01
N ILE A 33 13.20 -9.39 15.78
CA ILE A 33 12.16 -9.87 14.85
C ILE A 33 10.78 -9.34 15.25
N LYS A 34 10.42 -9.43 16.53
CA LYS A 34 9.14 -8.89 17.04
C LYS A 34 9.01 -7.39 16.77
N LYS A 35 10.07 -6.62 16.97
CA LYS A 35 10.09 -5.17 16.68
C LYS A 35 9.83 -4.89 15.20
N ILE A 36 10.40 -5.68 14.30
CA ILE A 36 10.17 -5.56 12.85
C ILE A 36 8.72 -5.91 12.50
N ILE A 37 8.19 -7.01 13.04
CA ILE A 37 6.79 -7.43 12.81
C ILE A 37 5.82 -6.33 13.27
N ASN A 38 6.02 -5.79 14.47
CA ASN A 38 5.17 -4.72 15.00
C ASN A 38 5.25 -3.45 14.15
N LYS A 39 6.43 -3.10 13.64
CA LYS A 39 6.59 -1.97 12.72
C LYS A 39 5.83 -2.20 11.40
N LEU A 40 5.97 -3.38 10.79
CA LEU A 40 5.27 -3.73 9.55
C LEU A 40 3.75 -3.77 9.73
N ASN A 41 3.28 -4.29 10.87
CA ASN A 41 1.85 -4.29 11.20
C ASN A 41 1.35 -2.87 11.44
N ALA A 42 2.10 -2.02 12.13
CA ALA A 42 1.74 -0.61 12.29
C ALA A 42 1.72 0.13 10.95
N GLU A 43 2.66 -0.11 10.04
CA GLU A 43 2.65 0.44 8.67
C GLU A 43 1.43 -0.05 7.86
N LYS A 44 1.05 -1.32 8.04
CA LYS A 44 -0.15 -1.89 7.43
C LYS A 44 -1.46 -1.35 8.03
N GLU A 45 -1.49 -1.08 9.34
CA GLU A 45 -2.66 -0.59 10.08
C GLU A 45 -2.83 0.93 10.00
N THR A 46 -1.73 1.68 9.89
CA THR A 46 -1.78 3.15 9.78
C THR A 46 -2.36 3.63 8.46
N GLY A 47 -2.49 2.76 7.45
CA GLY A 47 -3.26 3.05 6.23
C GLY A 47 -2.81 4.28 5.47
N ASN A 48 -1.64 4.85 5.80
CA ASN A 48 -1.03 5.95 5.07
C ASN A 48 -0.47 5.35 3.79
N GLU A 49 -1.38 5.09 2.83
CA GLU A 49 -1.00 4.83 1.46
C GLU A 49 -0.07 5.97 1.04
N LYS A 50 1.05 5.63 0.42
CA LYS A 50 2.02 6.63 0.01
C LYS A 50 1.34 7.60 -0.97
N GLN A 51 1.64 8.90 -0.88
CA GLN A 51 1.24 9.82 -1.93
C GLN A 51 2.02 9.46 -3.20
N GLU A 52 1.30 9.24 -4.30
CA GLU A 52 1.87 8.68 -5.53
C GLU A 52 1.86 9.65 -6.71
N PHE A 53 1.06 10.71 -6.63
CA PHE A 53 1.03 11.84 -7.57
C PHE A 53 1.26 13.17 -6.83
N GLU A 54 1.80 14.15 -7.54
CA GLU A 54 1.96 15.54 -7.11
C GLU A 54 1.00 16.47 -7.87
N LEU A 55 0.83 17.70 -7.36
CA LEU A 55 0.03 18.71 -8.04
C LEU A 55 0.70 19.10 -9.37
N GLY A 56 -0.08 19.08 -10.45
CA GLY A 56 0.41 19.34 -11.81
C GLY A 56 0.88 18.09 -12.55
N ASP A 57 0.95 16.93 -11.89
CA ASP A 57 1.24 15.68 -12.57
C ASP A 57 0.12 15.31 -13.55
N THR A 58 0.50 14.64 -14.63
CA THR A 58 -0.43 14.03 -15.58
C THR A 58 -0.70 12.59 -15.17
N ALA A 59 -1.96 12.28 -14.89
CA ALA A 59 -2.45 10.93 -14.71
C ALA A 59 -2.91 10.36 -16.06
N TYR A 60 -2.40 9.18 -16.41
CA TYR A 60 -2.75 8.48 -17.64
C TYR A 60 -3.86 7.48 -17.33
N MET A 61 -5.00 7.57 -18.01
CA MET A 61 -6.22 6.86 -17.62
C MET A 61 -6.79 6.01 -18.75
N ILE A 62 -7.61 5.03 -18.38
CA ILE A 62 -8.41 4.19 -19.26
C ILE A 62 -9.88 4.25 -18.80
N ASP A 63 -10.82 4.50 -19.71
CA ASP A 63 -12.26 4.45 -19.41
C ASP A 63 -12.85 3.03 -19.55
N GLU A 64 -14.15 2.88 -19.28
CA GLU A 64 -14.86 1.59 -19.38
C GLU A 64 -14.89 1.02 -20.81
N ASP A 65 -14.72 1.87 -21.84
CA ASP A 65 -14.62 1.49 -23.25
C ASP A 65 -13.17 1.20 -23.69
N TYR A 66 -12.22 1.17 -22.74
CA TYR A 66 -10.78 1.06 -22.97
C TYR A 66 -10.16 2.23 -23.76
N LYS A 67 -10.83 3.39 -23.80
CA LYS A 67 -10.26 4.60 -24.39
C LYS A 67 -9.25 5.21 -23.44
N CYS A 68 -8.12 5.59 -24.00
CA CYS A 68 -7.03 6.22 -23.27
C CYS A 68 -7.23 7.74 -23.24
N PHE A 69 -7.05 8.34 -22.07
CA PHE A 69 -7.03 9.78 -21.90
C PHE A 69 -6.04 10.18 -20.80
N GLU A 70 -5.85 11.48 -20.63
CA GLU A 70 -4.89 12.07 -19.71
C GLU A 70 -5.56 13.21 -18.96
N SER A 71 -5.29 13.34 -17.67
CA SER A 71 -5.78 14.48 -16.89
C SER A 71 -4.77 14.96 -15.88
N THR A 72 -4.76 16.28 -15.64
CA THR A 72 -3.82 16.92 -14.71
C THR A 72 -4.40 16.95 -13.30
N VAL A 73 -3.62 16.51 -12.32
CA VAL A 73 -3.97 16.56 -10.90
C VAL A 73 -3.93 18.00 -10.42
N PHE A 74 -5.05 18.54 -9.93
CA PHE A 74 -5.12 19.91 -9.39
C PHE A 74 -5.47 19.98 -7.90
N ARG A 75 -5.94 18.88 -7.30
CA ARG A 75 -6.12 18.80 -5.84
C ARG A 75 -5.74 17.42 -5.33
N ILE A 76 -5.19 17.40 -4.12
CA ILE A 76 -4.87 16.18 -3.37
C ILE A 76 -5.46 16.33 -1.97
N THR A 77 -6.21 15.32 -1.52
CA THR A 77 -6.84 15.29 -0.20
C THR A 77 -6.48 14.00 0.53
N LEU A 78 -6.03 14.09 1.78
CA LEU A 78 -5.87 12.93 2.65
C LEU A 78 -7.17 12.71 3.44
N ASN A 79 -7.87 11.62 3.18
CA ASN A 79 -9.13 11.34 3.85
C ASN A 79 -8.94 10.75 5.27
N ARG A 80 -10.04 10.64 6.03
CA ARG A 80 -10.03 10.15 7.42
C ARG A 80 -9.52 8.71 7.58
N LYS A 81 -9.40 7.95 6.48
CA LYS A 81 -8.87 6.58 6.46
C LYS A 81 -7.38 6.53 6.12
N GLY A 82 -6.71 7.68 5.94
CA GLY A 82 -5.29 7.74 5.57
C GLY A 82 -5.04 7.55 4.07
N ILE A 83 -6.08 7.56 3.24
CA ILE A 83 -5.98 7.33 1.79
C ILE A 83 -5.97 8.67 1.07
N TYR A 84 -5.11 8.80 0.06
CA TYR A 84 -5.05 9.97 -0.81
C TYR A 84 -6.11 9.88 -1.92
N ASP A 85 -6.90 10.94 -2.05
CA ASP A 85 -7.85 11.19 -3.13
C ASP A 85 -7.32 12.34 -4.00
N TYR A 86 -7.44 12.22 -5.32
CA TYR A 86 -6.87 13.13 -6.32
C TYR A 86 -7.99 13.68 -7.21
N ASP A 87 -8.15 15.00 -7.24
CA ASP A 87 -9.08 15.66 -8.17
C ASP A 87 -8.34 16.01 -9.47
N THR A 88 -8.96 15.72 -10.61
CA THR A 88 -8.45 16.06 -11.95
C THR A 88 -9.51 16.76 -12.79
N TYR A 89 -9.13 17.31 -13.95
CA TYR A 89 -10.07 18.03 -14.81
C TYR A 89 -11.11 17.13 -15.48
N ASP A 90 -10.80 15.84 -15.63
CA ASP A 90 -11.64 14.91 -16.40
C ASP A 90 -12.25 13.83 -15.50
N ALA A 91 -11.47 13.20 -14.61
CA ALA A 91 -11.93 12.13 -13.73
C ALA A 91 -11.14 12.08 -12.41
N ASP A 92 -11.85 12.20 -11.29
CA ASP A 92 -11.25 12.09 -9.96
C ASP A 92 -10.96 10.62 -9.63
N PHE A 93 -9.91 10.36 -8.84
CA PHE A 93 -9.50 9.00 -8.48
C PHE A 93 -8.88 8.92 -7.08
N GLY A 94 -8.94 7.75 -6.47
CA GLY A 94 -8.26 7.43 -5.22
C GLY A 94 -6.95 6.70 -5.44
N ALA A 95 -6.09 6.65 -4.42
CA ALA A 95 -4.82 5.92 -4.49
C ALA A 95 -4.95 4.42 -4.82
N ARG A 96 -6.13 3.83 -4.65
CA ARG A 96 -6.44 2.43 -5.00
C ARG A 96 -6.69 2.20 -6.49
N ASP A 97 -7.06 3.24 -7.21
CA ASP A 97 -7.32 3.18 -8.66
C ASP A 97 -6.01 3.12 -9.47
N ILE A 98 -4.89 3.44 -8.82
CA ILE A 98 -3.55 3.47 -9.40
C ILE A 98 -3.09 2.04 -9.70
N GLY A 99 -2.78 1.77 -10.96
CA GLY A 99 -2.41 0.46 -11.50
C GLY A 99 -3.59 -0.37 -11.99
N GLU A 100 -4.83 0.09 -11.78
CA GLU A 100 -6.03 -0.56 -12.31
C GLU A 100 -6.52 0.15 -13.58
N TRP A 101 -6.91 1.43 -13.46
CA TRP A 101 -7.36 2.25 -14.58
C TRP A 101 -6.67 3.63 -14.63
N VAL A 102 -5.85 3.96 -13.62
CA VAL A 102 -5.00 5.15 -13.55
C VAL A 102 -3.52 4.74 -13.49
N PHE A 103 -2.65 5.41 -14.24
CA PHE A 103 -1.24 5.06 -14.38
C PHE A 103 -0.36 6.30 -14.28
N LYS A 104 0.88 6.14 -13.77
CA LYS A 104 1.83 7.25 -13.58
C LYS A 104 2.55 7.65 -14.86
N SER A 105 2.48 6.79 -15.86
CA SER A 105 3.08 7.04 -17.17
C SER A 105 2.27 6.37 -18.27
N GLU A 106 2.42 6.89 -19.49
CA GLU A 106 1.90 6.26 -20.69
C GLU A 106 2.44 4.84 -20.87
N GLN A 107 3.72 4.60 -20.57
CA GLN A 107 4.33 3.27 -20.73
C GLN A 107 3.70 2.23 -19.79
N GLU A 108 3.40 2.60 -18.54
CA GLU A 108 2.69 1.73 -17.59
C GLU A 108 1.30 1.35 -18.11
N ARG A 109 0.54 2.35 -18.62
CA ARG A 109 -0.78 2.14 -19.21
C ARG A 109 -0.73 1.19 -20.42
N GLU A 110 0.22 1.41 -21.33
CA GLU A 110 0.39 0.55 -22.51
C GLU A 110 0.74 -0.90 -22.13
N MET A 111 1.62 -1.08 -21.13
CA MET A 111 2.00 -2.40 -20.66
C MET A 111 0.80 -3.16 -20.05
N TYR A 112 -0.04 -2.45 -19.30
CA TYR A 112 -1.30 -2.98 -18.76
C TYR A 112 -2.24 -3.45 -19.89
N LEU A 113 -2.50 -2.59 -20.88
CA LEU A 113 -3.37 -2.91 -22.02
C LEU A 113 -2.85 -4.12 -22.81
N ARG A 114 -1.53 -4.18 -23.08
CA ARG A 114 -0.93 -5.35 -23.74
C ARG A 114 -1.21 -6.63 -22.96
N THR A 115 -1.10 -6.60 -21.64
CA THR A 115 -1.32 -7.78 -20.80
C THR A 115 -2.79 -8.22 -20.79
N MET A 116 -3.73 -7.27 -20.79
CA MET A 116 -5.17 -7.54 -20.86
C MET A 116 -5.63 -8.14 -22.19
N PHE A 117 -5.00 -7.75 -23.31
CA PHE A 117 -5.43 -8.15 -24.66
C PHE A 117 -4.51 -9.17 -25.36
N SER A 118 -3.52 -9.75 -24.67
CA SER A 118 -2.61 -10.76 -25.23
C SER A 118 -3.17 -12.20 -25.18
N HIS A 119 -4.46 -12.43 -25.44
CA HIS A 119 -5.06 -13.77 -25.50
C HIS A 119 -5.70 -14.04 -26.86
#